data_AF-A0AAU7QQZ1-F1
#
_entry.id   AF-A0AAU7QQZ1-F1
#
_cell.length_a   1.000
_cell.length_b   1.000
_cell.length_c   1.000
_cell.angle_alpha   90.00
_cell.angle_beta   90.00
_cell.angle_gamma   90.00
#
_symmetry.space_group_name_H-M   'P 1'
#
loop_
_entity.id
_entity.type
_entity.pdbx_description
1 polymer ?
#
loop_
_entity_poly.entity_id
_entity_poly.type
_entity_poly.pdbx_seq_one_letter_code
_entity_poly.pdbx_strand_id
1 'polypeptide(L)' 'MIKIKKGNIITIYYNILINNKIKKLFFKGEIINIKGKKKIKSIKLLKKCNNIFIKRIFFLKQNNIINIIKNN' A
#
# COMPACT_ATOMS: atom_id res chain seq x y z
N MET A 1 -7.64 12.37 -8.85
CA MET A 1 -7.20 11.69 -7.61
C MET A 1 -7.98 10.38 -7.47
N ILE A 2 -7.32 9.21 -7.42
CA ILE A 2 -8.00 7.91 -7.43
C ILE A 2 -8.89 7.78 -6.17
N LYS A 3 -10.18 7.47 -6.36
CA LYS A 3 -11.12 7.25 -5.26
C LYS A 3 -10.96 5.80 -4.74
N ILE A 4 -10.27 5.68 -3.62
CA ILE A 4 -10.00 4.42 -2.89
C ILE A 4 -10.90 4.30 -1.66
N LYS A 5 -11.55 3.15 -1.50
CA LYS A 5 -12.40 2.78 -0.35
C LYS A 5 -12.05 1.40 0.20
N LYS A 6 -12.51 1.09 1.41
CA LYS A 6 -12.45 -0.27 1.98
C LYS A 6 -13.06 -1.27 1.00
N GLY A 7 -12.44 -2.45 0.87
CA GLY A 7 -12.81 -3.49 -0.09
C GLY A 7 -12.17 -3.35 -1.48
N ASN A 8 -11.54 -2.22 -1.82
CA ASN A 8 -10.82 -2.13 -3.10
C ASN A 8 -9.51 -2.90 -3.05
N ILE A 9 -9.20 -3.61 -4.14
CA ILE A 9 -7.90 -4.22 -4.35
C ILE A 9 -6.99 -3.18 -5.00
N ILE A 10 -5.87 -2.87 -4.39
CA ILE A 10 -4.89 -1.91 -4.92
C ILE A 10 -3.50 -2.52 -4.96
N THR A 11 -2.67 -1.99 -5.85
CA THR A 11 -1.23 -2.25 -5.91
C THR A 11 -0.50 -0.96 -5.55
N ILE A 12 0.31 -1.01 -4.48
CA ILE A 12 1.19 0.10 -4.08
C ILE A 12 2.61 -0.24 -4.51
N TYR A 13 3.20 0.60 -5.34
CA TYR A 13 4.62 0.56 -5.69
C TYR A 13 5.39 1.51 -4.78
N TYR A 14 6.46 1.03 -4.17
CA TYR A 14 7.26 1.80 -3.22
C TYR A 14 8.74 1.45 -3.31
N ASN A 15 9.58 2.42 -2.95
CA ASN A 15 11.02 2.26 -2.82
C ASN A 15 11.36 1.76 -1.40
N ILE A 16 12.34 0.88 -1.30
CA ILE A 16 12.95 0.47 -0.04
C ILE A 16 14.47 0.50 -0.17
N LEU A 17 15.17 0.91 0.88
CA LEU A 17 16.61 0.84 0.96
C LEU A 17 17.02 -0.53 1.49
N ILE A 18 17.77 -1.30 0.70
CA ILE A 18 18.31 -2.60 1.09
C ILE A 18 19.79 -2.59 0.73
N ASN A 19 20.67 -2.76 1.71
CA ASN A 19 22.13 -2.80 1.54
C ASN A 19 22.65 -1.62 0.71
N ASN A 20 22.29 -0.39 1.11
CA ASN A 20 22.62 0.88 0.44
C ASN A 20 22.15 1.01 -1.02
N LYS A 21 21.27 0.13 -1.50
CA LYS A 21 20.66 0.22 -2.83
C LYS A 21 19.15 0.42 -2.71
N ILE A 22 18.61 1.33 -3.53
CA ILE A 22 17.16 1.53 -3.63
C ILE A 22 16.59 0.43 -4.51
N LYS A 23 15.67 -0.37 -3.94
CA LYS A 23 14.89 -1.36 -4.68
C LYS A 23 13.44 -0.93 -4.78
N LYS A 24 12.86 -1.10 -5.97
CA LYS A 24 11.44 -0.94 -6.21
C LYS A 24 10.73 -2.23 -5.84
N LEU A 25 9.74 -2.15 -4.96
CA LEU A 25 8.87 -3.26 -4.58
C LEU A 25 7.42 -2.88 -4.80
N PHE A 26 6.55 -3.88 -4.75
CA PHE A 26 5.10 -3.68 -4.79
C PHE A 26 4.38 -4.50 -3.73
N PHE A 27 3.23 -4.01 -3.30
CA PHE A 27 2.29 -4.74 -2.46
C PHE A 27 0.90 -4.64 -3.08
N LYS A 28 0.38 -5.79 -3.54
CA LYS A 28 -1.00 -5.91 -4.02
C LYS A 28 -1.87 -6.54 -2.94
N GLY A 29 -2.95 -5.87 -2.55
CA GLY A 29 -3.86 -6.37 -1.53
C GLY A 29 -5.15 -5.57 -1.43
N GLU A 30 -6.09 -6.10 -0.67
CA GLU A 30 -7.38 -5.47 -0.38
C GLU A 30 -7.25 -4.44 0.74
N ILE A 31 -7.89 -3.28 0.57
CA ILE A 31 -8.00 -2.26 1.62
C ILE A 31 -8.95 -2.74 2.71
N ILE A 32 -8.42 -3.09 3.88
CA ILE A 32 -9.23 -3.49 5.04
C ILE A 32 -9.53 -2.34 5.99
N ASN A 33 -8.70 -1.30 5.98
CA ASN A 33 -8.90 -0.12 6.81
C ASN A 33 -8.26 1.13 6.20
N ILE A 34 -8.90 2.28 6.40
CA ILE A 34 -8.37 3.60 6.06
C ILE A 34 -8.48 4.45 7.33
N LYS A 35 -7.35 4.96 7.82
CA LYS A 35 -7.30 5.79 9.02
C LYS A 35 -6.70 7.16 8.70
N GLY A 36 -7.07 8.16 9.50
CA GLY A 36 -6.55 9.52 9.39
C GLY A 36 -7.18 10.35 8.27
N LYS A 37 -6.89 11.65 8.28
CA LYS A 37 -7.38 12.64 7.30
C LYS A 37 -6.18 13.32 6.61
N LYS A 38 -6.39 13.75 5.35
CA LYS A 38 -5.44 14.56 4.57
C LYS A 38 -4.00 14.01 4.60
N LYS A 39 -3.09 14.68 5.35
CA LYS A 39 -1.65 14.40 5.37
C LYS A 39 -1.26 13.12 6.12
N ILE A 40 -2.12 12.66 7.04
CA ILE A 40 -1.86 11.52 7.93
C ILE A 40 -2.68 10.29 7.48
N LYS A 41 -3.16 10.30 6.23
CA LYS A 41 -4.01 9.23 5.72
C LYS A 41 -3.17 7.95 5.53
N SER A 42 -3.51 6.93 6.29
CA SER A 42 -2.91 5.60 6.20
C SER A 42 -3.92 4.57 5.69
N ILE A 43 -3.40 3.58 4.98
CA ILE A 43 -4.18 2.48 4.42
C ILE A 43 -3.57 1.18 4.94
N LYS A 44 -4.42 0.30 5.47
CA LYS A 44 -4.04 -1.07 5.81
C LYS A 44 -4.50 -2.00 4.70
N LEU A 45 -3.54 -2.69 4.09
CA LEU A 45 -3.76 -3.70 3.07
C LEU A 45 -3.64 -5.10 3.65
N LEU A 46 -4.47 -6.00 3.14
CA LEU A 46 -4.42 -7.44 3.40
C LEU A 46 -4.12 -8.18 2.09
N LYS A 47 -3.15 -9.08 2.11
CA LYS A 47 -2.84 -10.01 1.02
C LYS A 47 -2.77 -11.42 1.59
N LYS A 48 -3.41 -12.40 0.94
CA LYS A 48 -3.14 -13.81 1.18
C LYS A 48 -1.99 -14.25 0.29
N CYS A 49 -0.96 -14.88 0.86
CA CYS A 49 0.20 -15.39 0.16
C CYS A 49 0.57 -16.75 0.75
N ASN A 50 0.54 -17.83 -0.05
CA ASN A 50 0.84 -19.19 0.40
C ASN A 50 0.11 -19.59 1.70
N ASN A 51 -1.21 -19.38 1.74
CA ASN A 51 -2.08 -19.60 2.91
C ASN A 51 -1.80 -18.74 4.15
N ILE A 52 -0.85 -17.80 4.08
CA ILE A 52 -0.55 -16.85 5.15
C ILE A 52 -1.18 -15.50 4.82
N PHE A 53 -1.86 -14.91 5.82
CA PHE A 53 -2.43 -13.56 5.71
C PHE A 53 -1.40 -12.51 6.12
N ILE A 54 -0.97 -11.71 5.15
CA ILE A 54 -0.01 -10.63 5.35
C ILE A 54 -0.77 -9.30 5.39
N LYS A 55 -0.58 -8.56 6.48
CA LYS A 55 -1.15 -7.22 6.67
C LYS A 55 -0.03 -6.18 6.60
N ARG A 56 -0.25 -5.09 5.87
CA ARG A 56 0.74 -4.00 5.77
C ARG A 56 0.07 -2.63 5.82
N ILE A 57 0.70 -1.68 6.48
CA ILE A 57 0.20 -0.31 6.62
C ILE A 57 1.08 0.60 5.76
N PHE A 58 0.45 1.47 4.96
CA PHE A 58 1.10 2.47 4.13
C PHE A 58 0.57 3.85 4.48
N PHE A 59 1.47 4.82 4.65
CA PHE A 59 1.12 6.22 4.82
C PHE A 59 1.19 6.91 3.46
N LEU A 60 0.05 7.40 2.95
CA LEU A 60 -0.05 7.89 1.57
C LEU A 60 0.86 9.07 1.22
N LYS A 61 1.36 9.78 2.24
CA LYS A 61 2.28 10.90 2.07
C LYS A 61 3.75 10.54 2.32
N GLN A 62 4.08 9.26 2.51
CA GLN A 62 5.49 8.88 2.57
C GLN A 62 6.18 9.06 1.22
N ASN A 63 7.36 9.67 1.25
CA ASN A 63 8.18 9.97 0.06
C ASN A 63 8.65 8.71 -0.68
N ASN A 64 8.51 7.53 -0.09
CA ASN A 64 8.90 6.27 -0.72
C ASN A 64 7.79 5.64 -1.57
N ILE A 65 6.55 6.14 -1.52
CA ILE A 65 5.47 5.66 -2.38
C ILE A 65 5.63 6.29 -3.76
N ILE A 66 5.72 5.45 -4.78
CA ILE A 66 5.94 5.86 -6.17
C ILE A 66 4.60 5.98 -6.88
N ASN A 67 3.76 4.95 -6.78
CA ASN A 67 2.50 4.89 -7.48
C ASN A 67 1.49 3.98 -6.76
N ILE A 68 0.21 4.27 -6.94
CA ILE A 68 -0.91 3.48 -6.42
C ILE A 68 -1.87 3.21 -7.57
N ILE A 69 -2.06 1.93 -7.91
CA ILE A 69 -2.97 1.49 -8.95
C ILE A 69 -4.17 0.80 -8.28
N LYS A 70 -5.38 1.23 -8.63
CA LYS A 70 -6.60 0.50 -8.27
C LYS A 70 -6.84 -0.60 -9.30
N ASN A 71 -6.98 -1.84 -8.83
CA ASN A 71 -7.36 -2.97 -9.69
C ASN A 71 -8.88 -3.09 -9.64
N ASN A 72 -9.52 -3.21 -10.81
CA ASN A 72 -10.94 -3.51 -10.93
C ASN A 72 -11.19 -4.99 -10.67
#